data_AF-A0A350CFS2-F1
#
_entry.id   AF-A0A350CFS2-F1
#
_cell.length_a   1.000
_cell.length_b   1.000
_cell.length_c   1.000
_cell.angle_alpha   90.00
_cell.angle_beta   90.00
_cell.angle_gamma   90.00
#
_symmetry.space_group_name_H-M   'P 1'
#
loop_
_entity.id
_entity.type
_entity.pdbx_description
1 polymer ?
#
loop_
_entity_poly.entity_id
_entity_poly.type
_entity_poly.pdbx_seq_one_letter_code
_entity_poly.pdbx_strand_id
1 'polypeptide(L)' 'AESDSGKKFGRGAGAILKMIEGNPRISAQEMVDSLTISERAIEKNLRSLREQGVIRRIGPANGGHWEIIK' A
#
# COMPACT_ATOMS: atom_id res chain seq x y z
N ALA A 1 0.32 6.92 -22.11
CA ALA A 1 1.40 6.33 -21.30
C ALA A 1 0.81 5.87 -19.98
N GLU A 2 0.25 4.66 -19.96
CA GLU A 2 -0.31 4.07 -18.75
C GLU A 2 0.81 3.32 -18.06
N SER A 3 1.28 3.85 -16.93
CA SER A 3 2.33 3.24 -16.13
C SER A 3 1.91 1.83 -15.68
N ASP A 4 2.55 0.83 -16.29
CA ASP A 4 2.28 -0.61 -16.22
C ASP A 4 2.47 -1.25 -14.83
N SER A 5 2.85 -0.47 -13.80
CA SER A 5 3.07 -0.97 -12.44
C SER A 5 1.82 -1.55 -11.77
N GLY A 6 0.62 -1.20 -12.23
CA GLY A 6 -0.64 -1.73 -11.70
C GLY A 6 -0.95 -3.17 -12.10
N LYS A 7 -0.34 -3.71 -13.17
CA LYS A 7 -0.64 -5.07 -13.66
C LYS A 7 0.10 -6.19 -12.96
N LYS A 8 1.14 -5.89 -12.17
CA LYS A 8 1.99 -6.90 -11.51
C LYS A 8 1.43 -7.41 -10.19
N PHE A 9 0.50 -6.68 -9.57
CA PHE A 9 -0.06 -7.01 -8.26
C PHE A 9 -1.57 -7.26 -8.35
N GLY A 10 -2.09 -8.20 -7.57
CA GLY A 10 -3.52 -8.51 -7.53
C GLY A 10 -4.37 -7.29 -7.16
N ARG A 11 -5.68 -7.32 -7.46
CA ARG A 11 -6.60 -6.17 -7.36
C ARG A 11 -6.48 -5.38 -6.05
N GLY A 12 -6.40 -6.07 -4.91
CA GLY A 12 -6.26 -5.44 -3.59
C GLY A 12 -4.90 -4.78 -3.36
N ALA A 13 -3.82 -5.45 -3.72
CA ALA A 13 -2.46 -4.91 -3.62
C ALA A 13 -2.24 -3.72 -4.58
N GLY A 14 -2.75 -3.80 -5.81
CA GLY A 14 -2.71 -2.69 -6.76
C GLY A 14 -3.49 -1.46 -6.27
N ALA A 15 -4.64 -1.65 -5.62
CA ALA A 15 -5.39 -0.55 -5.01
C ALA A 15 -4.61 0.11 -3.87
N ILE A 16 -4.01 -0.67 -2.98
CA ILE A 16 -3.16 -0.17 -1.88
C ILE A 16 -1.98 0.65 -2.41
N LEU A 17 -1.31 0.18 -3.47
CA LEU A 17 -0.20 0.91 -4.09
C LEU A 17 -0.64 2.27 -4.63
N LYS A 18 -1.81 2.34 -5.29
CA LYS A 18 -2.37 3.63 -5.75
C LYS A 18 -2.69 4.57 -4.60
N MET A 19 -3.22 4.05 -3.49
CA MET A 19 -3.49 4.86 -2.30
C MET A 19 -2.19 5.41 -1.69
N ILE A 20 -1.14 4.59 -1.61
CA ILE A 20 0.19 5.01 -1.12
C ILE A 20 0.82 6.04 -2.08
N GLU A 21 0.69 5.86 -3.39
CA GLU A 21 1.21 6.79 -4.40
C GLU A 21 0.52 8.16 -4.30
N GLY A 22 -0.79 8.20 -4.05
CA GLY A 22 -1.53 9.44 -3.85
C GLY A 22 -1.34 10.07 -2.46
N ASN A 23 -1.17 9.25 -1.42
CA ASN A 23 -0.93 9.69 -0.05
C ASN A 23 0.04 8.74 0.67
N PRO A 24 1.35 9.05 0.70
CA PRO A 24 2.35 8.26 1.40
C PRO A 24 2.10 8.12 2.90
N ARG A 25 1.35 9.04 3.53
CA ARG A 25 1.09 9.02 4.98
C ARG A 25 -0.15 8.22 5.36
N ILE A 26 -0.83 7.63 4.38
CA ILE A 26 -2.06 6.90 4.62
C ILE A 26 -1.84 5.72 5.59
N SER A 27 -2.72 5.61 6.56
CA SER A 27 -2.76 4.53 7.54
C SER A 27 -3.47 3.29 7.00
N ALA A 28 -3.23 2.14 7.63
CA ALA A 28 -3.97 0.92 7.27
C ALA A 28 -5.48 1.08 7.46
N GLN A 29 -5.91 1.80 8.50
CA GLN A 29 -7.32 2.06 8.77
C GLN A 29 -7.95 2.92 7.67
N GLU A 30 -7.29 4.00 7.23
CA GLU A 30 -7.78 4.81 6.11
C GLU A 30 -7.88 4.02 4.81
N MET A 31 -6.98 3.05 4.59
CA MET A 31 -7.09 2.14 3.46
C MET A 31 -8.32 1.23 3.58
N VAL A 32 -8.66 0.74 4.78
CA VAL A 32 -9.86 -0.07 5.03
C VAL A 32 -11.12 0.73 4.83
N ASP A 33 -11.14 1.99 5.27
CA ASP A 33 -12.30 2.86 5.14
C ASP A 33 -12.51 3.27 3.67
N SER A 34 -11.42 3.41 2.91
CA SER A 34 -11.45 3.81 1.50
C SER A 34 -11.67 2.64 0.54
N LEU A 35 -11.26 1.43 0.91
CA LEU A 35 -11.32 0.25 0.06
C LEU A 35 -12.38 -0.71 0.61
N THR A 36 -13.20 -1.30 -0.25
CA THR A 36 -14.18 -2.35 0.15
C THR A 36 -13.49 -3.71 0.41
N ILE A 37 -12.41 -3.70 1.18
CA ILE A 37 -11.56 -4.83 1.49
C ILE A 37 -11.41 -4.89 3.02
N SER A 38 -11.43 -6.09 3.60
CA SER A 38 -11.28 -6.24 5.04
C SER A 38 -9.89 -5.82 5.52
N GLU A 39 -9.81 -5.35 6.76
CA GLU A 39 -8.56 -5.02 7.45
C GLU A 39 -7.52 -6.14 7.36
N ARG A 40 -7.93 -7.39 7.62
CA ARG A 40 -7.06 -8.56 7.48
C ARG A 40 -6.46 -8.70 6.07
N ALA A 41 -7.24 -8.42 5.04
CA ALA A 41 -6.76 -8.48 3.67
C ALA A 41 -5.83 -7.31 3.33
N ILE A 42 -6.07 -6.12 3.91
CA ILE A 42 -5.17 -4.97 3.80
C ILE A 42 -3.83 -5.27 4.45
N GLU A 43 -3.83 -5.75 5.70
CA GLU A 43 -2.60 -6.14 6.41
C GLU A 43 -1.83 -7.23 5.67
N LYS A 44 -2.54 -8.24 5.15
CA LYS A 44 -1.93 -9.31 4.34
C LYS A 44 -1.25 -8.75 3.08
N ASN A 45 -1.92 -7.85 2.37
CA ASN A 45 -1.37 -7.22 1.17
C ASN A 45 -0.17 -6.31 1.51
N LEU A 46 -0.27 -5.47 2.54
CA LEU A 46 0.82 -4.61 3.01
C LEU A 46 2.04 -5.44 3.41
N ARG A 47 1.84 -6.52 4.16
CA ARG A 47 2.89 -7.48 4.53
C ARG A 47 3.54 -8.06 3.29
N SER A 48 2.74 -8.56 2.34
CA SER A 48 3.25 -9.17 1.11
C SER A 48 4.03 -8.18 0.26
N LEU A 49 3.54 -6.96 0.08
CA LEU A 49 4.24 -5.89 -0.65
C LEU A 49 5.56 -5.51 0.03
N ARG A 50 5.59 -5.47 1.36
CA ARG A 50 6.82 -5.20 2.13
C ARG A 50 7.83 -6.34 2.02
N GLU A 51 7.37 -7.59 2.10
CA GLU A 51 8.22 -8.79 1.97
C GLU A 51 8.78 -8.93 0.55
N GLN A 52 8.01 -8.53 -0.46
CA GLN A 52 8.48 -8.45 -1.86
C GLN A 52 9.38 -7.25 -2.12
N GLY A 53 9.61 -6.39 -1.13
CA GLY A 53 10.44 -5.20 -1.28
C GLY A 53 9.84 -4.13 -2.19
N VAL A 54 8.51 -4.10 -2.35
CA VAL A 54 7.78 -3.13 -3.18
C VAL A 54 7.47 -1.86 -2.41
N ILE A 55 7.23 -1.98 -1.10
CA ILE A 55 6.99 -0.83 -0.22
C ILE A 55 7.79 -0.96 1.08
N ARG A 56 8.10 0.16 1.70
CA ARG A 56 8.64 0.23 3.06
C ARG A 56 8.00 1.35 3.86
N ARG A 57 7.89 1.17 5.17
CA ARG A 57 7.47 2.23 6.09
C ARG A 57 8.73 2.93 6.63
N ILE A 58 8.82 4.24 6.43
CA ILE A 58 9.95 5.07 6.84
C ILE A 58 9.50 6.08 7.88
N GLY A 59 10.24 6.16 8.99
CA GLY A 59 10.00 7.13 10.06
C GLY A 59 9.36 6.53 11.33
N PRO A 60 9.07 7.39 12.33
CA PRO A 60 8.60 6.97 13.65
C PRO A 60 7.17 6.41 13.60
N ALA A 61 6.78 5.62 14.61
CA ALA A 61 5.47 4.97 14.68
C ALA A 61 4.28 5.92 14.43
N ASN A 62 4.38 7.19 14.86
CA ASN A 62 3.33 8.21 14.79
C ASN A 62 3.55 9.28 13.70
N GLY A 63 4.51 9.08 12.80
CA GLY A 63 4.80 10.07 11.74
C GLY A 63 5.48 9.50 10.51
N GLY A 64 5.61 8.19 10.44
CA GLY A 64 6.19 7.51 9.30
C GLY A 64 5.26 7.52 8.09
N HIS A 65 5.86 7.43 6.91
CA HIS A 65 5.17 7.33 5.64
C HIS A 65 5.57 6.03 4.92
N TRP A 66 4.73 5.58 4.02
CA TRP A 66 5.02 4.53 3.07
C TRP A 66 5.80 5.08 1.90
N GLU A 67 6.85 4.37 1.51
CA GLU A 67 7.64 4.64 0.32
C GLU A 67 7.54 3.45 -0.62
N ILE A 68 7.31 3.72 -1.91
CA ILE A 68 7.30 2.71 -2.96
C ILE A 68 8.74 2.55 -3.46
N ILE A 69 9.27 1.34 -3.32
CA ILE A 69 10.58 0.93 -3.80
C ILE A 69 10.35 0.35 -5.20
N LYS A 70 10.74 1.08 -6.25
CA LYS A 70 10.64 0.61 -7.64
C LYS A 70 11.73 -0.38 -7.98
#